data_AF-A0A915AUU3-F1
#
_entry.id   AF-A0A915AUU3-F1
#
_cell.length_a   1.000
_cell.length_b   1.000
_cell.length_c   1.000
_cell.angle_alpha   90.00
_cell.angle_beta   90.00
_cell.angle_gamma   90.00
#
_symmetry.space_group_name_H-M   'P 1'
#
loop_
_entity.id
_entity.type
_entity.pdbx_description
1 polymer ?
#
loop_
_entity_poly.entity_id
_entity_poly.type
_entity_poly.pdbx_seq_one_letter_code
_entity_poly.pdbx_strand_id
1 'polypeptide(L)'
;YAAPRAEKAHGSAWIEGVAILICVAVVVLVTAVNDYSKERQFRGLQAKIETGHKFSVIRDGEAVDISVTDLVVGDIARVKYGDLFPADGFLLQGNDLKVDESSLTGESDLISKSTQCDPVLLSGTYAMEGNGKMLITAVGI
;
A
#
# COMPACT_ATOMS: atom_id res chain seq x y z
N TYR A 1 70.92 7.75 -39.04
CA TYR A 1 69.88 6.73 -38.84
C TYR A 1 69.21 7.02 -37.51
N ALA A 2 67.91 7.36 -37.56
CA ALA A 2 66.91 7.55 -36.50
C ALA A 2 67.31 8.03 -35.08
N ALA A 3 66.76 9.19 -34.70
CA ALA A 3 66.74 9.73 -33.34
C ALA A 3 65.86 8.91 -32.36
N PRO A 4 66.16 8.91 -31.05
CA PRO A 4 65.42 8.12 -30.06
C PRO A 4 64.02 8.70 -29.80
N ARG A 5 62.98 7.88 -29.97
CA ARG A 5 61.59 8.19 -29.63
C ARG A 5 61.33 7.82 -28.17
N ALA A 6 61.74 8.66 -27.24
CA ALA A 6 61.44 8.53 -25.83
C ALA A 6 61.01 9.89 -25.28
N GLU A 7 59.71 10.18 -25.33
CA GLU A 7 59.02 11.17 -24.45
C GLU A 7 57.60 11.37 -24.99
N LYS A 8 56.59 10.67 -24.45
CA LYS A 8 55.15 11.09 -24.29
C LYS A 8 54.34 10.01 -23.53
N ALA A 9 54.88 9.39 -22.47
CA ALA A 9 54.18 8.32 -21.74
C ALA A 9 53.67 8.73 -20.33
N HIS A 10 54.15 9.85 -19.77
CA HIS A 10 53.74 10.29 -18.43
C HIS A 10 52.66 11.37 -18.43
N GLY A 11 52.45 12.05 -19.56
CA GLY A 11 51.46 13.13 -19.68
C GLY A 11 50.02 12.64 -19.85
N SER A 12 49.79 11.36 -20.15
CA SER A 12 48.45 10.78 -20.42
C SER A 12 47.91 9.92 -19.27
N ALA A 13 48.76 9.40 -18.38
CA ALA A 13 48.33 8.48 -17.32
C ALA A 13 47.37 9.14 -16.31
N TRP A 14 47.59 10.42 -15.95
CA TRP A 14 46.67 11.16 -15.08
C TRP A 14 45.34 11.49 -15.78
N ILE A 15 45.37 11.65 -17.12
CA ILE A 15 44.20 11.91 -17.95
C ILE A 15 43.30 10.68 -18.00
N GLU A 16 43.89 9.48 -18.10
CA GLU A 16 43.16 8.20 -18.02
C GLU A 16 42.45 8.03 -16.68
N GLY A 17 43.12 8.32 -15.56
CA GLY A 17 42.51 8.26 -14.23
C GLY A 17 41.36 9.26 -14.05
N VAL A 18 41.54 10.51 -14.51
CA VAL A 18 40.49 11.54 -14.48
C VAL A 18 39.31 11.14 -15.37
N ALA A 19 39.55 10.56 -16.55
CA ALA A 19 38.50 10.12 -17.45
C ALA A 19 37.61 9.02 -16.82
N ILE A 20 38.22 8.05 -16.13
CA ILE A 20 37.48 7.00 -15.41
C ILE A 20 36.64 7.61 -14.28
N LEU A 21 37.22 8.53 -13.49
CA LEU A 21 36.53 9.17 -12.37
C LEU A 21 35.31 9.97 -12.86
N ILE A 22 35.46 10.74 -13.94
CA ILE A 22 34.35 11.48 -14.57
C ILE A 22 33.28 10.52 -15.08
N CYS A 23 33.67 9.43 -15.75
CA CYS A 23 32.72 8.44 -16.27
C CYS A 23 31.88 7.82 -15.13
N VAL A 24 32.52 7.37 -14.05
CA VAL A 24 31.83 6.80 -12.88
C VAL A 24 30.93 7.84 -12.22
N ALA A 25 31.40 9.08 -12.06
CA ALA A 25 30.59 10.16 -11.47
C ALA A 25 29.32 10.42 -12.29
N VAL A 26 29.42 10.50 -13.62
CA VAL A 26 28.27 10.69 -14.49
C VAL A 26 27.30 9.50 -14.41
N VAL A 27 27.81 8.27 -14.46
CA VAL A 27 26.97 7.07 -14.34
C VAL A 27 26.23 7.02 -13.01
N VAL A 28 26.91 7.28 -11.89
CA VAL A 28 26.28 7.28 -10.55
C VAL A 28 25.23 8.37 -10.45
N LEU A 29 25.49 9.58 -10.98
CA LEU A 29 24.56 10.70 -10.91
C LEU A 29 23.30 10.42 -11.76
N VAL A 30 23.46 9.88 -12.97
CA VAL A 30 22.32 9.47 -13.83
C VAL A 30 21.51 8.35 -13.18
N THR A 31 22.17 7.35 -12.59
CA THR A 31 21.50 6.26 -11.88
C THR A 31 20.73 6.78 -10.67
N ALA A 32 21.35 7.63 -9.84
CA ALA A 32 20.70 8.22 -8.66
C ALA A 32 19.48 9.08 -9.03
N VAL A 33 19.57 9.88 -10.09
CA VAL A 33 18.44 10.69 -10.59
C VAL A 33 17.32 9.80 -11.13
N ASN A 34 17.67 8.74 -11.87
CA ASN A 34 16.68 7.80 -12.38
C ASN A 34 15.98 7.05 -11.25
N ASP A 35 16.71 6.57 -10.25
CA ASP A 35 16.13 5.86 -9.12
C ASP A 35 15.27 6.80 -8.25
N TYR A 36 15.71 8.04 -8.03
CA TYR A 36 14.90 9.06 -7.36
C TYR A 36 13.61 9.39 -8.13
N SER A 37 13.69 9.49 -9.46
CA SER A 37 12.51 9.74 -10.30
C SER A 37 11.52 8.58 -10.25
N LYS A 38 12.01 7.34 -10.28
CA LYS A 38 11.17 6.13 -10.16
C LYS A 38 10.48 6.07 -8.80
N GLU A 39 11.21 6.31 -7.71
CA GLU A 39 10.66 6.30 -6.36
C GLU A 39 9.58 7.37 -6.18
N ARG A 40 9.80 8.57 -6.73
CA ARG A 40 8.81 9.66 -6.69
C ARG A 40 7.53 9.33 -7.47
N GLN A 41 7.64 8.66 -8.62
CA GLN A 41 6.48 8.19 -9.38
C GLN A 41 5.70 7.11 -8.63
N PHE A 42 6.41 6.20 -7.95
CA PHE A 42 5.79 5.16 -7.13
C PHE A 42 5.03 5.74 -5.93
N ARG A 43 5.62 6.72 -5.24
CA ARG A 43 4.99 7.45 -4.13
C ARG A 43 3.73 8.21 -4.57
N GLY A 44 3.74 8.78 -5.78
CA GLY A 44 2.57 9.47 -6.35
C GLY A 44 1.41 8.52 -6.68
N LEU A 45 1.71 7.29 -7.09
CA LEU A 45 0.70 6.24 -7.30
C LEU A 45 0.18 5.69 -5.97
N GLN A 46 1.05 5.43 -4.99
CA GLN A 46 0.66 5.01 -3.65
C GLN A 46 -0.25 6.03 -2.97
N ALA A 47 0.11 7.32 -3.00
CA ALA A 47 -0.71 8.36 -2.40
C ALA A 47 -2.13 8.43 -3.00
N LYS A 48 -2.30 8.08 -4.29
CA LYS A 48 -3.60 8.06 -4.97
C LYS A 48 -4.41 6.78 -4.72
N ILE A 49 -3.74 5.70 -4.36
CA ILE A 49 -4.37 4.42 -3.98
C ILE A 49 -4.76 4.47 -2.49
N GLU A 50 -3.92 5.02 -1.62
CA GLU A 50 -4.16 5.17 -0.18
C GLU A 50 -5.29 6.16 0.13
N THR A 51 -5.46 7.24 -0.66
CA THR A 51 -6.57 8.20 -0.46
C THR A 51 -7.90 7.78 -1.07
N GLY A 52 -7.94 6.69 -1.84
CA GLY A 52 -9.13 6.27 -2.60
C GLY A 52 -10.11 5.39 -1.82
N HIS A 53 -9.66 4.70 -0.78
CA HIS A 53 -10.52 3.81 0.00
C HIS A 53 -11.31 4.63 1.02
N LYS A 54 -12.56 4.95 0.65
CA LYS A 54 -13.55 5.50 1.57
C LYS A 54 -14.35 4.36 2.19
N PHE A 55 -14.64 4.50 3.47
CA PHE A 55 -15.48 3.56 4.19
C PHE A 55 -16.67 4.29 4.82
N SER A 56 -17.84 3.68 4.75
CA SER A 56 -19.08 4.30 5.19
C SER A 56 -19.28 4.06 6.68
N VAL A 57 -19.27 5.12 7.49
CA VAL A 57 -19.53 5.07 8.94
C VAL A 57 -20.80 5.82 9.29
N ILE A 58 -21.40 5.47 10.43
CA ILE A 58 -22.61 6.11 10.94
C ILE A 58 -22.19 7.04 12.09
N ARG A 59 -22.23 8.35 11.84
CA ARG A 59 -21.97 9.40 12.84
C ARG A 59 -23.18 10.33 12.88
N ASP A 60 -23.61 10.73 14.07
CA ASP A 60 -24.81 11.55 14.28
C ASP A 60 -26.11 10.98 13.66
N GLY A 61 -26.16 9.67 13.46
CA GLY A 61 -27.31 8.97 12.86
C GLY A 61 -27.33 8.96 11.33
N GLU A 62 -26.38 9.64 10.66
CA GLU A 62 -26.26 9.66 9.21
C GLU A 62 -25.05 8.85 8.72
N ALA A 63 -25.17 8.27 7.52
CA ALA A 63 -24.07 7.55 6.89
C ALA A 63 -23.13 8.53 6.18
N VAL A 64 -21.88 8.59 6.63
CA VAL A 64 -20.84 9.48 6.12
C VAL A 64 -19.68 8.63 5.61
N ASP A 65 -19.24 8.90 4.38
CA ASP A 65 -18.07 8.24 3.81
C ASP A 65 -16.80 8.99 4.24
N ILE A 66 -16.01 8.35 5.10
CA ILE A 66 -14.74 8.89 5.61
C ILE A 66 -13.56 8.14 5.00
N SER A 67 -12.36 8.73 5.06
CA SER A 67 -11.15 8.00 4.67
C SER A 67 -10.87 6.88 5.67
N VAL A 68 -10.32 5.76 5.21
CA VAL A 68 -9.88 4.67 6.09
C VAL A 68 -8.86 5.15 7.15
N THR A 69 -8.06 6.17 6.86
CA THR A 69 -7.11 6.76 7.82
C THR A 69 -7.78 7.55 8.95
N ASP A 70 -9.03 7.98 8.76
CA ASP A 70 -9.80 8.76 9.75
C ASP A 70 -10.71 7.86 10.61
N LEU A 71 -10.62 6.54 10.41
CA LEU A 71 -11.42 5.54 11.12
C LEU A 71 -10.92 5.38 12.55
N VAL A 72 -11.81 5.38 13.54
CA VAL A 72 -11.45 5.23 14.95
C VAL A 72 -12.19 4.09 15.63
N VAL A 73 -11.59 3.57 16.70
CA VAL A 73 -12.23 2.57 17.56
C VAL A 73 -13.52 3.14 18.16
N GLY A 74 -14.59 2.36 18.12
CA GLY A 74 -15.93 2.77 18.57
C GLY A 74 -16.83 3.34 17.46
N ASP A 75 -16.29 3.60 16.26
CA ASP A 75 -17.13 3.94 15.11
C ASP A 75 -18.04 2.75 14.74
N ILE A 76 -19.25 3.06 14.28
CA ILE A 76 -20.16 2.08 13.69
C ILE A 76 -20.04 2.19 12.17
N ALA A 77 -19.44 1.19 11.54
CA ALA A 77 -19.35 1.10 10.10
C ALA A 77 -20.57 0.42 9.49
N ARG A 78 -20.95 0.85 8.28
CA ARG A 78 -21.95 0.17 7.46
C ARG A 78 -21.24 -0.69 6.42
N VAL A 79 -21.51 -1.99 6.48
CA VAL A 79 -20.93 -3.01 5.61
C VAL A 79 -21.87 -3.27 4.43
N LYS A 80 -21.33 -3.23 3.21
CA LYS A 80 -22.02 -3.55 1.97
C LYS A 80 -21.28 -4.63 1.19
N TYR A 81 -21.98 -5.25 0.24
CA TYR A 81 -21.39 -6.14 -0.74
C TYR A 81 -20.23 -5.46 -1.48
N GLY A 82 -19.10 -6.17 -1.59
CA GLY A 82 -17.88 -5.71 -2.26
C GLY A 82 -16.96 -4.86 -1.39
N ASP A 83 -17.34 -4.57 -0.14
CA ASP A 83 -16.50 -3.80 0.75
C ASP A 83 -15.30 -4.62 1.25
N LEU A 84 -14.12 -4.01 1.21
CA LEU A 84 -12.91 -4.46 1.92
C LEU A 84 -12.98 -3.95 3.35
N PHE A 85 -12.87 -4.83 4.34
CA PHE A 85 -12.85 -4.41 5.74
C PHE A 85 -11.51 -3.74 6.07
N PRO A 86 -11.49 -2.45 6.47
CA PRO A 86 -10.24 -1.74 6.80
C PRO A 86 -9.75 -1.99 8.22
N ALA A 87 -10.61 -2.54 9.08
CA ALA A 87 -10.40 -2.64 10.52
C ALA A 87 -11.14 -3.85 11.08
N ASP A 88 -10.70 -4.33 12.24
CA ASP A 88 -11.36 -5.43 12.93
C ASP A 88 -12.56 -4.92 13.72
N GLY A 89 -13.58 -5.76 13.83
CA GLY A 89 -14.81 -5.38 14.51
C GLY A 89 -15.77 -6.51 14.81
N PHE A 90 -16.86 -6.16 15.48
CA PHE A 90 -17.98 -7.06 15.74
C PHE A 90 -19.21 -6.65 14.94
N LEU A 91 -19.88 -7.63 14.35
CA LEU A 91 -21.16 -7.46 13.69
C LEU A 91 -22.25 -7.11 14.73
N LEU A 92 -22.84 -5.93 14.59
CA LEU A 92 -23.99 -5.49 15.40
C LEU A 92 -25.31 -5.95 14.80
N GLN A 93 -25.39 -5.96 13.47
CA GLN A 93 -26.58 -6.33 12.72
C GLN A 93 -26.13 -6.80 11.33
N GLY A 94 -26.66 -7.91 10.83
CA GLY A 94 -26.35 -8.39 9.47
C GLY A 94 -27.53 -9.10 8.84
N ASN A 95 -27.62 -9.02 7.52
CA ASN A 95 -28.58 -9.75 6.70
C ASN A 95 -27.79 -10.62 5.71
N ASP A 96 -27.74 -11.93 5.99
CA ASP A 96 -27.06 -12.95 5.17
C ASP A 96 -25.63 -12.54 4.74
N LEU A 97 -24.87 -12.02 5.70
CA LEU A 97 -23.52 -11.52 5.46
C LEU A 97 -22.57 -12.71 5.26
N LYS A 98 -21.94 -12.79 4.10
CA LYS A 98 -20.86 -13.76 3.84
C LYS A 98 -19.57 -13.05 3.53
N VAL A 99 -18.51 -13.53 4.14
CA VAL A 99 -17.18 -12.92 4.07
C VAL A 99 -16.20 -13.94 3.50
N ASP A 100 -15.33 -13.46 2.62
CA ASP A 100 -14.18 -14.21 2.12
C ASP A 100 -12.98 -13.95 3.04
N GLU A 101 -12.58 -14.98 3.79
CA GLU A 101 -11.43 -14.96 4.69
C GLU A 101 -10.18 -15.61 4.08
N SER A 102 -10.19 -15.92 2.77
CA SER A 102 -9.05 -16.56 2.07
C SER A 102 -7.74 -15.80 2.22
N SER A 103 -7.81 -14.48 2.35
CA SER A 103 -6.62 -13.64 2.58
C SER A 103 -5.96 -13.90 3.93
N LEU A 104 -6.70 -14.41 4.92
CA LEU A 104 -6.20 -14.68 6.27
C LEU A 104 -6.00 -16.18 6.54
N THR A 105 -6.97 -17.01 6.14
CA THR A 105 -6.98 -18.45 6.42
C THR A 105 -6.39 -19.28 5.29
N GLY A 106 -6.35 -18.75 4.07
CA GLY A 106 -5.97 -19.50 2.86
C GLY A 106 -7.08 -20.40 2.30
N GLU A 107 -8.23 -20.45 2.96
CA GLU A 107 -9.40 -21.22 2.51
C GLU A 107 -10.31 -20.33 1.66
N SER A 108 -10.68 -20.80 0.46
CA SER A 108 -11.51 -20.02 -0.49
C SER A 108 -13.01 -20.08 -0.21
N ASP A 109 -13.42 -20.76 0.86
CA ASP A 109 -14.83 -20.93 1.20
C ASP A 109 -15.40 -19.66 1.88
N LEU A 110 -16.61 -19.28 1.47
CA LEU A 110 -17.31 -18.14 2.05
C LEU A 110 -17.87 -18.48 3.43
N ILE A 111 -17.51 -17.69 4.42
CA ILE A 111 -17.95 -17.87 5.81
C ILE A 111 -19.16 -16.97 6.07
N SER A 112 -20.25 -17.59 6.51
CA SER A 112 -21.47 -16.85 6.88
C SER A 112 -21.33 -16.28 8.29
N LYS A 113 -21.43 -14.96 8.40
CA LYS A 113 -21.29 -14.20 9.64
C LYS A 113 -22.66 -13.78 10.14
N SER A 114 -22.91 -13.97 11.43
CA SER A 114 -24.15 -13.55 12.06
C SER A 114 -23.90 -13.08 13.49
N THR A 115 -24.85 -12.34 14.05
CA THR A 115 -24.73 -11.82 15.42
C THR A 115 -24.66 -12.94 16.47
N GLN A 116 -25.23 -14.11 16.19
CA GLN A 116 -25.25 -15.26 17.12
C GLN A 116 -24.15 -16.29 16.82
N CYS A 117 -23.87 -16.52 15.53
CA CYS A 117 -22.84 -17.43 15.05
C CYS A 117 -21.76 -16.61 14.37
N ASP A 118 -20.59 -16.54 15.01
CA ASP A 118 -19.39 -15.85 14.54
C ASP A 118 -19.60 -14.37 14.15
N PRO A 119 -19.71 -13.47 15.15
CA PRO A 119 -19.91 -12.05 14.91
C PRO A 119 -18.60 -11.31 14.58
N VAL A 120 -17.46 -11.99 14.46
CA VAL A 120 -16.16 -11.32 14.26
C VAL A 120 -15.94 -11.02 12.79
N LEU A 121 -15.59 -9.77 12.50
CA LEU A 121 -15.20 -9.29 11.18
C LEU A 121 -13.74 -8.84 11.24
N LEU A 122 -12.94 -9.32 10.29
CA LEU A 122 -11.49 -9.17 10.30
C LEU A 122 -11.04 -8.25 9.17
N SER A 123 -10.06 -7.40 9.46
CA SER A 123 -9.43 -6.51 8.50
C SER A 123 -8.76 -7.31 7.38
N GLY A 124 -8.81 -6.78 6.16
CA GLY A 124 -8.24 -7.43 4.98
C GLY A 124 -9.12 -8.51 4.34
N THR A 125 -10.30 -8.77 4.91
CA THR A 125 -11.30 -9.69 4.31
C THR A 125 -12.29 -8.93 3.44
N TYR A 126 -13.06 -9.64 2.60
CA TYR A 126 -14.02 -9.03 1.67
C TYR A 126 -15.44 -9.48 1.95
N ALA A 127 -16.38 -8.54 1.97
CA ALA A 127 -17.81 -8.85 2.02
C ALA A 127 -18.30 -9.34 0.65
N MET A 128 -18.60 -10.63 0.53
CA MET A 128 -19.02 -11.25 -0.72
C MET A 128 -20.53 -11.38 -0.86
N GLU A 129 -21.31 -11.36 0.22
CA GLU A 129 -22.77 -11.32 0.15
C GLU A 129 -23.36 -10.57 1.35
N GLY A 130 -24.58 -10.07 1.20
CA GLY A 130 -25.32 -9.46 2.30
C GLY A 130 -24.93 -8.01 2.63
N ASN A 131 -25.42 -7.54 3.78
CA ASN A 131 -25.10 -6.22 4.33
C ASN A 131 -25.20 -6.23 5.86
N GLY A 132 -24.64 -5.21 6.51
CA GLY A 132 -24.70 -5.12 7.96
C GLY A 132 -24.16 -3.83 8.56
N LYS A 133 -24.07 -3.81 9.88
CA LYS A 133 -23.42 -2.80 10.70
C LYS A 133 -22.38 -3.48 11.56
N MET A 134 -21.18 -2.91 11.59
CA MET A 134 -20.04 -3.40 12.35
C MET A 134 -19.61 -2.34 13.36
N LEU A 135 -19.30 -2.74 14.59
CA LEU A 135 -18.60 -1.91 15.57
C LEU A 135 -17.10 -2.12 15.41
N ILE A 136 -16.36 -1.05 15.20
CA ILE A 136 -14.91 -1.12 15.03
C ILE A 136 -14.24 -1.25 16.41
N THR A 137 -13.41 -2.28 16.57
CA THR A 137 -12.70 -2.58 17.83
C THR A 137 -11.21 -2.33 17.74
N ALA A 138 -10.61 -2.57 16.58
CA ALA A 138 -9.18 -2.33 16.37
C ALA A 138 -8.95 -1.74 14.98
N VAL A 139 -8.19 -0.66 14.93
CA VAL A 139 -7.71 -0.02 13.71
C VAL A 139 -6.21 -0.24 13.57
N GLY A 140 -5.71 -0.29 12.33
CA GLY A 140 -4.29 -0.47 12.05
C GLY A 140 -3.41 0.68 12.56
N ILE A 141 -2.09 0.46 12.55
CA ILE A 141 -1.05 1.45 12.91
C ILE A 141 -0.68 2.37 11.74
#